data_AF-A0A2D7L6X9-F1
#
_entry.id   AF-A0A2D7L6X9-F1
#
_cell.length_a   1.000
_cell.length_b   1.000
_cell.length_c   1.000
_cell.angle_alpha   90.00
_cell.angle_beta   90.00
_cell.angle_gamma   90.00
#
_symmetry.space_group_name_H-M   'P 1'
#
loop_
_entity.id
_entity.type
_entity.pdbx_description
1 polymer ?
#
loop_
_entity_poly.entity_id
_entity_poly.type
_entity_poly.pdbx_seq_one_letter_code
_entity_poly.pdbx_strand_id
1 'polypeptide(L)'
;MLRQNLFSKVIFLITSFIFVFFIFDTWELSFKDYQSLESQLESRIQKADELKSEINFIQEKIDDLEDPEKLDIILRQHGYGLPGENIYRFKVPEPVTPLEETLQRERSKGLLEFVVEFIVGTNSD
;
A
#
# COMPACT_ATOMS: atom_id res chain seq x y z
N MET A 1 -16.26 -46.96 -47.11
CA MET A 1 -15.51 -45.69 -47.27
C MET A 1 -16.38 -44.42 -47.13
N LEU A 2 -17.55 -44.27 -47.77
CA LEU A 2 -18.35 -43.03 -47.69
C LEU A 2 -18.77 -42.61 -46.26
N ARG A 3 -19.16 -43.55 -45.39
CA ARG A 3 -19.56 -43.27 -43.99
C ARG A 3 -18.42 -42.73 -43.12
N GLN A 4 -17.19 -43.20 -43.31
CA GLN A 4 -16.01 -42.72 -42.56
C GLN A 4 -15.63 -41.28 -42.94
N ASN A 5 -15.75 -40.92 -44.23
CA ASN A 5 -15.50 -39.55 -44.68
C ASN A 5 -16.54 -38.55 -44.16
N LEU A 6 -17.81 -38.95 -44.06
CA LEU A 6 -18.85 -38.12 -43.46
C LEU A 6 -18.64 -37.93 -41.95
N PHE A 7 -18.29 -38.99 -41.23
CA PHE A 7 -17.99 -38.92 -39.80
C PHE A 7 -16.79 -38.01 -39.50
N SER A 8 -15.71 -38.13 -40.27
CA SER A 8 -14.52 -37.27 -40.15
C SER A 8 -14.85 -35.78 -40.41
N LYS A 9 -15.66 -35.48 -41.44
CA LYS A 9 -16.10 -34.10 -41.73
C LYS A 9 -16.97 -33.51 -40.60
N VAL A 10 -17.84 -34.33 -40.00
CA VAL A 10 -18.68 -33.90 -38.87
C VAL A 10 -17.82 -33.62 -37.63
N ILE A 11 -16.85 -34.49 -37.33
CA ILE A 11 -15.91 -34.25 -36.23
C ILE A 11 -15.13 -32.96 -36.46
N PHE A 12 -14.58 -32.76 -37.66
CA PHE A 12 -13.82 -31.56 -37.99
C PHE A 12 -14.67 -30.28 -37.81
N LEU A 13 -15.94 -30.31 -38.23
CA LEU A 13 -16.86 -29.19 -38.02
C LEU A 13 -17.12 -28.91 -36.54
N ILE A 14 -17.35 -29.95 -35.74
CA ILE A 14 -17.59 -29.80 -34.29
C ILE A 14 -16.34 -29.25 -33.60
N THR A 15 -15.16 -29.79 -33.92
CA THR A 15 -13.89 -29.32 -33.35
C THR A 15 -13.61 -27.87 -33.76
N SER A 16 -13.85 -27.50 -35.01
CA SER A 16 -13.71 -26.13 -35.48
C SER A 16 -14.68 -25.19 -34.76
N PHE A 17 -15.92 -25.62 -34.53
CA PHE A 17 -16.91 -24.82 -33.81
C PHE A 17 -16.52 -24.61 -32.34
N ILE A 18 -16.04 -25.66 -31.66
CA ILE A 18 -15.54 -25.56 -30.28
C ILE A 18 -14.35 -24.61 -30.22
N PHE A 19 -13.42 -24.69 -31.17
CA PHE A 19 -12.25 -23.82 -31.21
C PHE A 19 -12.62 -22.35 -31.37
N VAL A 20 -13.55 -22.04 -32.27
CA VAL A 20 -14.07 -20.68 -32.46
C VAL A 20 -14.78 -20.18 -31.21
N PHE A 21 -15.62 -21.02 -30.58
CA PHE A 21 -16.30 -20.68 -29.33
C PHE A 21 -15.30 -20.34 -28.21
N PHE A 22 -14.25 -21.14 -28.04
CA PHE A 22 -13.19 -20.88 -27.06
C PHE A 22 -12.43 -19.58 -27.31
N ILE A 23 -12.16 -19.24 -28.58
CA ILE A 23 -11.51 -17.96 -28.93
C ILE A 23 -12.40 -16.80 -28.50
N PHE A 24 -13.70 -16.84 -28.79
CA PHE A 24 -14.62 -15.76 -28.43
C PHE A 24 -14.76 -15.61 -26.91
N ASP A 25 -14.91 -16.72 -26.18
CA ASP A 25 -15.01 -16.71 -24.72
C ASP A 25 -13.73 -16.15 -24.06
N THR A 26 -12.57 -16.59 -24.53
CA THR A 26 -11.27 -16.09 -24.06
C THR A 26 -11.05 -14.62 -24.41
N TRP A 27 -11.50 -14.18 -25.60
CA TRP A 27 -11.33 -12.81 -26.06
C TRP A 27 -12.19 -11.84 -25.25
N GLU A 28 -13.45 -12.19 -24.96
CA GLU A 28 -14.33 -11.36 -24.13
C GLU A 28 -13.78 -11.19 -22.71
N LEU A 29 -13.31 -12.28 -22.10
CA LEU A 29 -12.68 -12.24 -20.77
C LEU A 29 -11.42 -11.38 -20.79
N SER A 30 -10.52 -11.62 -21.74
CA SER A 30 -9.26 -10.87 -21.86
C SER A 30 -9.49 -9.37 -22.09
N PHE A 31 -10.53 -9.01 -22.85
CA PHE A 31 -10.85 -7.62 -23.12
C PHE A 31 -11.40 -6.90 -21.88
N LYS A 32 -12.26 -7.57 -21.09
CA LYS A 32 -12.74 -7.03 -19.81
C LYS A 32 -11.61 -6.84 -18.83
N ASP A 33 -10.70 -7.80 -18.72
CA ASP A 33 -9.53 -7.72 -17.84
C ASP A 33 -8.62 -6.55 -18.25
N TYR A 34 -8.37 -6.39 -19.55
CA TYR A 34 -7.60 -5.26 -20.07
C TYR A 34 -8.21 -3.91 -19.71
N GLN A 35 -9.52 -3.71 -19.94
CA GLN A 35 -10.21 -2.47 -19.57
C GLN A 35 -10.16 -2.21 -18.06
N SER A 36 -10.33 -3.26 -17.25
CA SER A 36 -10.25 -3.13 -15.80
C SER A 36 -8.85 -2.71 -15.35
N LEU A 37 -7.81 -3.23 -16.00
CA LEU A 37 -6.42 -2.89 -15.69
C LEU A 37 -6.10 -1.46 -16.11
N GLU A 38 -6.60 -1.02 -17.26
CA GLU A 38 -6.48 0.35 -17.75
C GLU A 38 -7.12 1.35 -16.77
N SER A 39 -8.37 1.09 -16.34
CA SER A 39 -9.05 1.94 -15.35
C SER A 39 -8.34 1.99 -14.00
N GLN A 40 -7.77 0.86 -13.57
CA GLN A 40 -7.01 0.78 -12.33
C GLN A 40 -5.74 1.60 -12.46
N LEU A 41 -5.02 1.48 -13.58
CA LEU A 41 -3.80 2.23 -13.84
C LEU A 41 -4.08 3.74 -13.85
N GLU A 42 -5.13 4.19 -14.54
CA GLU A 42 -5.55 5.59 -14.55
C GLU A 42 -5.85 6.11 -13.14
N SER A 43 -6.62 5.36 -12.35
CA SER A 43 -6.93 5.73 -10.96
C SER A 43 -5.70 5.82 -10.06
N ARG A 44 -4.68 4.99 -10.32
CA ARG A 44 -3.42 4.97 -9.56
C ARG A 44 -2.54 6.16 -9.94
N ILE A 45 -2.48 6.52 -11.23
CA ILE A 45 -1.80 7.73 -11.69
C ILE A 45 -2.44 8.96 -11.06
N GLN A 46 -3.77 9.07 -11.11
CA GLN A 46 -4.48 10.19 -10.51
C GLN A 46 -4.20 10.32 -9.00
N LYS A 47 -4.23 9.22 -8.26
CA LYS A 47 -3.86 9.21 -6.83
C LYS A 47 -2.40 9.61 -6.61
N ALA A 48 -1.49 9.16 -7.46
CA ALA A 48 -0.08 9.55 -7.34
C ALA A 48 0.12 11.05 -7.56
N ASP A 49 -0.60 11.66 -8.51
CA ASP A 49 -0.56 13.10 -8.75
C ASP A 49 -1.18 13.90 -7.59
N GLU A 50 -2.28 13.41 -7.01
CA GLU A 50 -2.90 14.02 -5.82
C GLU A 50 -1.94 13.97 -4.62
N LEU A 51 -1.34 12.82 -4.33
CA LEU A 51 -0.33 12.69 -3.27
C LEU A 51 0.87 13.61 -3.54
N LYS A 52 1.34 13.72 -4.78
CA LYS A 52 2.44 14.61 -5.12
C LYS A 52 2.09 16.08 -4.87
N SER A 53 0.85 16.47 -5.18
CA SER A 53 0.34 17.82 -4.89
C SER A 53 0.28 18.06 -3.38
N GLU A 54 -0.20 17.09 -2.60
CA GLU A 54 -0.28 17.19 -1.15
C GLU A 54 1.12 17.28 -0.51
N ILE A 55 2.07 16.48 -0.98
CA ILE A 55 3.48 16.55 -0.55
C ILE A 55 4.06 17.94 -0.84
N ASN A 56 3.86 18.48 -2.04
CA ASN A 56 4.36 19.81 -2.39
C ASN A 56 3.76 20.90 -1.48
N PHE A 57 2.47 20.82 -1.19
CA PHE A 57 1.79 21.76 -0.31
C PHE A 57 2.29 21.66 1.15
N ILE A 58 2.53 20.45 1.64
CA ILE A 58 3.13 20.23 2.97
C ILE A 58 4.57 20.74 3.00
N GLN A 59 5.34 20.52 1.94
CA GLN A 59 6.71 21.01 1.82
C GLN A 59 6.75 22.54 1.87
N GLU A 60 5.87 23.22 1.14
CA GLU A 60 5.77 24.70 1.19
C GLU A 60 5.46 25.20 2.61
N LYS A 61 4.60 24.51 3.35
CA LYS A 61 4.34 24.82 4.77
C LYS A 61 5.55 24.57 5.66
N ILE A 62 6.33 23.52 5.40
CA ILE A 62 7.56 23.24 6.15
C ILE A 62 8.60 24.33 5.87
N ASP A 63 8.75 24.72 4.61
CA ASP A 63 9.66 25.80 4.21
C ASP A 63 9.24 27.14 4.87
N ASP A 64 7.94 27.41 4.96
CA ASP A 64 7.39 28.55 5.70
C ASP A 64 7.65 28.48 7.21
N LEU A 65 7.74 27.29 7.79
CA LEU A 65 8.07 27.07 9.21
C LEU A 65 9.58 27.18 9.47
N GLU A 66 10.43 27.00 8.45
CA GLU A 66 11.88 27.17 8.55
C GLU A 66 12.30 28.64 8.56
N ASP A 67 11.49 29.52 7.93
CA ASP A 67 11.68 30.98 7.99
C ASP A 67 11.32 31.54 9.38
N PRO A 68 12.30 32.12 10.12
CA PRO A 68 12.08 32.59 11.48
C PRO A 68 11.04 33.72 11.59
N GLU A 69 10.82 34.52 10.54
CA GLU A 69 9.82 35.60 10.56
C GLU A 69 8.40 35.05 10.36
N LYS A 70 8.22 34.12 9.42
CA LYS A 70 6.92 33.48 9.16
C LYS A 70 6.49 32.55 10.30
N LEU A 71 7.44 31.83 10.89
CA LEU A 71 7.19 30.99 12.05
C LEU A 71 6.67 31.80 13.25
N ASP A 72 7.21 32.99 13.53
CA ASP A 72 6.71 33.86 14.61
C ASP A 72 5.24 34.26 14.39
N ILE A 73 4.87 34.56 13.14
CA ILE A 73 3.49 34.86 12.75
C ILE A 73 2.58 33.65 12.98
N ILE A 74 3.00 32.45 12.53
CA ILE A 74 2.22 31.21 12.68
C ILE A 74 2.04 30.84 14.16
N LEU A 75 3.09 30.96 14.96
CA LEU A 75 3.07 30.70 16.40
C LEU A 75 2.10 31.65 17.12
N ARG A 76 2.13 32.95 16.79
CA ARG A 76 1.21 33.94 17.36
C ARG A 76 -0.25 33.68 16.97
N GLN A 77 -0.50 33.26 15.73
CA GLN A 77 -1.86 32.87 15.29
C GLN A 77 -2.40 31.66 16.08
N HIS A 78 -1.53 30.75 16.51
CA HIS A 78 -1.89 29.60 17.33
C HIS A 78 -1.91 29.92 18.85
N GLY A 79 -1.76 31.19 19.23
CA GLY A 79 -1.85 31.65 20.62
C GLY A 79 -0.53 31.63 21.40
N TYR A 80 0.60 31.38 20.75
CA TYR A 80 1.92 31.48 21.38
C TYR A 80 2.42 32.94 21.34
N GLY A 81 2.31 33.63 22.48
CA GLY A 81 2.83 34.99 22.69
C GLY A 81 1.95 36.12 22.16
N LEU A 82 2.02 37.30 22.79
CA LEU A 82 1.33 38.51 22.35
C LEU A 82 2.14 39.28 21.29
N PRO A 83 1.49 40.12 20.45
CA PRO A 83 2.20 40.92 19.45
C PRO A 83 3.21 41.87 20.12
N GLY A 84 4.49 41.63 19.89
CA GLY A 84 5.60 42.39 20.47
C GLY A 84 6.40 41.65 21.56
N GLU A 85 6.00 40.43 21.95
CA GLU A 85 6.78 39.58 22.86
C GLU A 85 7.79 38.70 22.10
N ASN A 86 8.95 38.44 22.73
CA ASN A 86 9.95 37.52 22.23
C ASN A 86 9.57 36.08 22.56
N ILE A 87 9.37 35.25 21.53
CA ILE A 87 9.11 33.81 21.70
C ILE A 87 10.44 33.07 21.89
N TYR A 88 10.69 32.56 23.10
CA TYR A 88 11.89 31.78 23.41
C TYR A 88 11.73 30.31 23.00
N ARG A 89 12.62 29.81 22.16
CA ARG A 89 12.64 28.42 21.71
C ARG A 89 13.53 27.58 22.62
N PHE A 90 12.96 26.60 23.29
CA PHE A 90 13.73 25.58 24.00
C PHE A 90 13.89 24.36 23.08
N LYS A 91 15.12 24.07 22.63
CA LYS A 91 15.40 22.76 22.03
C LYS A 91 15.35 21.71 23.14
N VAL A 92 14.22 21.02 23.23
CA VAL A 92 14.12 19.83 24.09
C VAL A 92 15.00 18.76 23.43
N PRO A 93 16.03 18.24 24.11
CA PRO A 93 16.77 17.10 23.58
C PRO A 93 15.78 15.96 23.37
N GLU A 94 15.83 15.32 22.21
CA GLU A 94 15.03 14.11 21.97
C GLU A 94 15.27 13.14 23.14
N PRO A 95 14.22 12.56 23.74
CA PRO A 95 14.39 11.59 24.80
C PRO A 95 15.10 10.38 24.20
N VAL A 96 16.42 10.35 24.36
CA VAL A 96 17.25 9.17 24.14
C VAL A 96 16.94 8.17 25.24
N THR A 97 15.76 7.55 25.20
CA THR A 97 15.61 6.20 25.73
C THR A 97 16.34 5.29 24.75
N PRO A 98 17.49 4.69 25.12
CA PRO A 98 18.20 3.82 24.20
C PRO A 98 17.24 2.70 23.78
N LEU A 99 17.04 2.54 22.47
CA LEU A 99 16.26 1.41 21.93
C LEU A 99 16.83 0.08 22.46
N GLU A 100 18.12 0.05 22.78
CA GLU A 100 18.83 -1.05 23.45
C GLU A 100 18.20 -1.47 24.78
N GLU A 101 17.72 -0.55 25.63
CA GLU A 101 17.03 -0.89 26.88
C GLU A 101 15.61 -1.42 26.63
N THR A 102 14.92 -0.95 25.58
CA THR A 102 13.61 -1.49 25.20
C THR A 102 13.70 -2.86 24.53
N LEU A 103 14.81 -3.16 23.84
CA LEU A 103 15.08 -4.45 23.18
C LEU A 103 15.67 -5.49 24.15
N GLN A 104 16.34 -5.07 25.23
CA GLN A 104 16.82 -5.96 26.30
C GLN A 104 15.74 -6.34 27.32
N ARG A 105 14.51 -5.82 27.19
CA ARG A 105 13.42 -6.27 28.05
C ARG A 105 13.09 -7.72 27.71
N GLU A 106 13.44 -8.61 28.62
CA GLU A 106 13.17 -10.05 28.56
C GLU A 106 11.72 -10.28 28.13
N ARG A 107 11.54 -10.68 26.87
CA ARG A 107 10.24 -10.84 26.23
C ARG A 107 9.55 -12.02 26.91
N SER A 108 8.60 -11.75 27.81
CA SER A 108 7.78 -12.80 28.42
C SER A 108 7.10 -13.60 27.31
N LYS A 109 7.31 -14.92 27.28
CA LYS A 109 6.76 -15.83 26.25
C LYS A 109 5.27 -15.58 26.04
N GLY A 110 4.86 -15.45 24.78
CA GLY A 110 3.46 -15.24 24.42
C GLY A 110 2.63 -16.52 24.62
N LEU A 111 1.34 -16.39 24.92
CA LEU A 111 0.43 -17.54 25.12
C LEU A 111 0.45 -18.53 23.95
N LEU A 112 0.64 -18.04 22.71
CA LEU A 112 0.74 -18.90 21.53
C LEU A 112 2.01 -19.74 21.52
N GLU A 113 3.12 -19.19 22.01
CA GLU A 113 4.41 -19.90 22.11
C GLU A 113 4.33 -21.03 23.13
N PHE A 114 3.60 -20.81 24.24
CA PHE A 114 3.30 -21.84 25.22
C PHE A 114 2.45 -22.99 24.65
N VAL A 115 1.46 -22.67 23.81
CA VAL A 115 0.60 -23.68 23.15
C VAL A 115 1.38 -24.47 22.11
N VAL A 116 2.25 -23.82 21.34
CA VAL A 116 3.12 -24.50 20.37
C VAL A 116 4.12 -25.42 21.09
N GLU A 117 4.75 -24.99 22.18
CA GLU A 117 5.63 -25.85 23.00
C GLU A 117 4.86 -27.06 23.57
N PHE A 118 3.62 -26.87 24.02
CA PHE A 118 2.77 -27.97 24.51
C PHE A 118 2.42 -29.00 23.43
N ILE A 119 2.14 -28.55 22.20
CA ILE A 119 1.77 -29.45 21.07
C ILE A 119 3.00 -30.15 20.51
N VAL A 120 4.13 -29.45 20.40
CA VAL A 120 5.38 -29.98 19.81
C VAL A 120 6.14 -30.88 20.80
N GLY A 121 5.84 -30.81 22.10
CA GLY A 121 6.33 -31.75 23.09
C GLY A 121 7.82 -31.62 23.38
N THR A 122 8.39 -30.42 23.28
CA THR A 122 9.76 -30.14 23.71
C THR A 122 9.79 -29.73 25.18
N ASN A 123 9.36 -30.63 26.06
CA ASN A 123 9.82 -30.62 27.44
C ASN A 123 11.11 -31.44 27.49
N SER A 124 12.23 -30.78 27.26
CA SER A 124 13.53 -31.25 27.70
C SER A 124 13.96 -30.33 28.83
N ASP A 125 14.20 -30.94 30.00
CA ASP A 125 14.74 -30.34 31.22
C ASP A 125 15.83 -29.27 30.99
#